data_AF-A0A6M3M8W2-F1
#
_entry.id   AF-A0A6M3M8W2-F1
#
_cell.length_a   1.000
_cell.length_b   1.000
_cell.length_c   1.000
_cell.angle_alpha   90.00
_cell.angle_beta   90.00
_cell.angle_gamma   90.00
#
_symmetry.space_group_name_H-M   'P 1'
#
loop_
_entity.id
_entity.type
_entity.pdbx_description
1 polymer ?
#
loop_
_entity_poly.entity_id
_entity_poly.type
_entity_poly.pdbx_seq_one_letter_code
_entity_poly.pdbx_strand_id
1 'polypeptide(L)'
;MYRYLILLLFLLYAFSTFALAEESDIQVFDQKHRRQLIIKQKGNQFDIFDKLWRRKGFIRGDNFYDERWNRKSFIMKGGDIEREAR
;
A
#
# COMPACT_ATOMS: atom_id res chain seq x y z
N MET A 1 11.13 -25.08 -40.38
CA MET A 1 10.90 -23.66 -40.01
C MET A 1 10.11 -23.48 -38.71
N TYR A 2 9.09 -24.30 -38.39
CA TYR A 2 8.26 -24.15 -37.18
C TYR A 2 8.98 -24.38 -35.83
N ARG A 3 10.13 -25.05 -35.82
CA ARG A 3 10.91 -25.34 -34.60
C ARG A 3 11.38 -24.08 -33.87
N TYR A 4 11.79 -23.06 -34.63
CA TYR A 4 12.21 -21.77 -34.07
C TYR A 4 11.02 -20.87 -33.72
N LEU A 5 9.89 -21.03 -34.42
CA LEU A 5 8.65 -20.32 -34.14
C LEU A 5 8.06 -20.72 -32.76
N ILE A 6 8.09 -22.01 -32.44
CA ILE A 6 7.63 -22.54 -31.16
C ILE A 6 8.53 -22.08 -30.01
N LEU A 7 9.86 -22.05 -30.23
CA LEU A 7 10.81 -21.52 -29.24
C LEU A 7 10.60 -20.02 -28.99
N LEU A 8 10.31 -19.25 -30.04
CA LEU A 8 10.07 -17.81 -29.94
C LEU A 8 8.77 -17.49 -29.18
N LEU A 9 7.72 -18.26 -29.42
CA LEU A 9 6.45 -18.17 -28.67
C LEU A 9 6.63 -18.52 -27.19
N PHE A 10 7.44 -19.53 -26.88
CA PHE A 10 7.74 -19.91 -25.49
C PHE A 10 8.52 -18.82 -24.75
N LEU A 11 9.44 -18.16 -25.46
CA LEU A 11 10.26 -17.07 -24.93
C LEU A 11 9.42 -15.80 -24.70
N LEU A 12 8.50 -15.48 -25.61
CA LEU A 12 7.51 -14.41 -25.42
C LEU A 12 6.56 -14.69 -24.24
N TYR A 13 6.10 -15.92 -24.08
CA TYR A 13 5.24 -16.31 -22.97
C TYR A 13 5.95 -16.19 -21.62
N ALA A 14 7.21 -16.61 -21.54
CA ALA A 14 8.02 -16.49 -20.32
C ALA A 14 8.28 -15.03 -19.90
N PHE A 15 8.31 -14.07 -20.84
CA PHE A 15 8.44 -12.66 -20.51
C PHE A 15 7.13 -12.02 -20.00
N SER A 16 5.98 -12.59 -20.36
CA SER A 16 4.67 -12.00 -20.00
C SER A 16 4.29 -12.15 -18.52
N THR A 17 4.96 -13.02 -17.76
CA THR A 17 4.63 -13.28 -16.36
C THR A 17 5.36 -12.38 -15.36
N PHE A 18 6.24 -11.49 -15.82
CA PHE A 18 6.89 -10.48 -14.97
C PHE A 18 6.01 -9.25 -14.78
N ALA A 19 4.75 -9.44 -14.37
CA ALA A 19 3.98 -8.35 -13.77
C ALA A 19 4.46 -8.21 -12.31
N LEU A 20 5.55 -7.46 -12.13
CA LEU A 20 6.04 -7.08 -10.80
C LEU A 20 4.94 -6.28 -10.10
N ALA A 21 4.44 -6.79 -8.98
CA ALA A 21 3.61 -6.00 -8.07
C ALA A 21 4.49 -4.89 -7.48
N GLU A 22 4.31 -3.66 -7.96
CA GLU A 22 5.02 -2.50 -7.45
C GLU A 22 4.42 -2.15 -6.07
N GLU A 23 5.10 -2.55 -5.00
CA GLU A 23 4.75 -2.16 -3.64
C GLU A 23 5.18 -0.70 -3.44
N SER A 24 4.27 0.23 -3.69
CA SER A 24 4.57 1.66 -3.55
C SER A 24 4.51 2.08 -2.08
N ASP A 25 5.66 2.47 -1.52
CA ASP A 25 5.76 3.06 -0.19
C ASP A 25 5.33 4.55 -0.23
N ILE A 26 4.26 4.91 0.48
CA ILE A 26 3.77 6.30 0.56
C ILE A 26 4.38 6.96 1.80
N GLN A 27 5.11 8.07 1.60
CA GLN A 27 5.68 8.87 2.70
C GLN A 27 4.83 10.12 2.94
N VAL A 28 4.41 10.33 4.19
CA VAL A 28 3.65 11.52 4.60
C VAL A 28 4.58 12.51 5.28
N PHE A 29 4.66 13.71 4.70
CA PHE A 29 5.47 14.83 5.20
C PHE A 29 4.58 15.89 5.83
N ASP A 30 5.09 16.60 6.84
CA ASP A 30 4.43 17.80 7.36
C ASP A 30 4.70 19.04 6.49
N GLN A 31 4.03 20.16 6.80
CA GLN A 31 4.23 21.44 6.10
C GLN A 31 5.70 21.93 6.14
N LYS A 32 6.51 21.42 7.07
CA LYS A 32 7.94 21.71 7.20
C LYS A 32 8.81 20.65 6.51
N HIS A 33 8.22 19.81 5.65
CA HIS A 33 8.86 18.70 4.94
C HIS A 33 9.54 17.67 5.85
N ARG A 34 9.10 17.53 7.10
CA ARG A 34 9.59 16.49 8.01
C ARG A 34 8.75 15.24 7.85
N ARG A 35 9.40 14.09 7.67
CA ARG A 35 8.75 12.78 7.62
C ARG A 35 8.03 12.51 8.94
N GLN A 36 6.71 12.37 8.89
CA GLN A 36 5.91 12.05 10.08
C GLN A 36 5.49 10.58 10.10
N LEU A 37 5.01 10.07 8.95
CA LEU A 37 4.45 8.74 8.84
C LEU A 37 4.91 8.06 7.56
N ILE A 38 5.07 6.75 7.65
CA ILE A 38 5.40 5.86 6.53
C ILE A 38 4.20 4.93 6.36
N ILE A 39 3.62 4.89 5.17
CA ILE A 39 2.49 4.03 4.84
C ILE A 39 2.96 3.00 3.82
N LYS A 40 2.85 1.72 4.17
CA LYS A 40 3.22 0.60 3.29
C LYS A 40 2.01 -0.17 2.84
N GLN A 41 1.88 -0.39 1.54
CA GLN A 41 0.80 -1.19 1.01
C GLN A 41 1.16 -2.67 1.04
N LYS A 42 0.50 -3.46 1.89
CA LYS A 42 0.62 -4.92 1.93
C LYS A 42 -0.64 -5.58 1.39
N GLY A 43 -0.65 -5.82 0.08
CA GLY A 43 -1.84 -6.36 -0.62
C GLY A 43 -3.03 -5.39 -0.54
N ASN A 44 -4.09 -5.79 0.16
CA ASN A 44 -5.32 -5.00 0.32
C ASN A 44 -5.37 -4.19 1.63
N GLN A 45 -4.23 -4.06 2.32
CA GLN A 45 -4.09 -3.32 3.57
C GLN A 45 -2.95 -2.32 3.44
N PHE A 46 -3.08 -1.18 4.10
CA PHE A 46 -1.98 -0.23 4.29
C PHE A 46 -1.54 -0.24 5.75
N ASP A 47 -0.31 -0.63 6.03
CA ASP A 47 0.28 -0.51 7.37
C ASP A 47 0.84 0.90 7.56
N ILE A 48 0.52 1.51 8.70
CA ILE A 48 0.99 2.85 9.05
C ILE A 48 2.07 2.71 10.11
N PHE A 49 3.23 3.31 9.85
CA PHE A 49 4.39 3.33 10.74
C PHE A 49 4.76 4.75 11.10
N ASP A 50 5.32 4.92 12.30
CA ASP A 50 6.02 6.15 12.65
C ASP A 50 7.41 6.22 12.00
N LYS A 51 8.09 7.36 12.16
CA LYS A 51 9.46 7.59 11.68
C LYS A 51 10.50 6.59 12.20
N LEU A 52 10.20 5.86 13.27
CA LEU A 52 11.06 4.83 13.87
C LEU A 52 10.62 3.42 13.46
N TRP A 53 9.80 3.30 12.41
CA TRP A 53 9.28 2.03 11.92
C TRP A 53 8.43 1.26 12.93
N ARG A 54 7.87 1.94 13.94
CA ARG A 54 6.91 1.32 14.86
C ARG A 54 5.53 1.41 14.24
N ARG A 55 4.89 0.26 14.06
CA ARG A 55 3.52 0.18 13.54
C ARG A 55 2.60 0.96 14.47
N LYS A 56 1.84 1.91 13.93
CA LYS A 56 0.85 2.75 14.65
C LYS A 56 -0.58 2.31 14.40
N GLY A 57 -0.79 1.54 13.34
CA GLY A 57 -2.10 1.07 12.93
C GLY A 57 -2.08 0.58 11.50
N PHE A 58 -3.26 0.36 10.95
CA PHE A 58 -3.42 -0.07 9.57
C PHE A 58 -4.77 0.34 9.01
N ILE A 59 -4.83 0.53 7.70
CA ILE A 59 -6.05 0.80 6.95
C ILE A 59 -6.40 -0.45 6.17
N ARG A 60 -7.65 -0.91 6.29
CA ARG A 60 -8.17 -2.03 5.51
C ARG A 60 -9.52 -1.64 4.94
N GLY A 61 -9.60 -1.56 3.61
CA GLY A 61 -10.74 -0.94 2.92
C GLY A 61 -10.87 0.53 3.34
N ASP A 62 -12.06 0.91 3.81
CA ASP A 62 -12.35 2.28 4.24
C ASP A 62 -12.24 2.49 5.76
N ASN A 63 -11.67 1.52 6.49
CA ASN A 63 -11.55 1.57 7.94
C ASN A 63 -10.09 1.72 8.39
N PHE A 64 -9.87 2.61 9.35
CA PHE A 64 -8.61 2.73 10.08
C PHE A 64 -8.70 2.01 11.43
N TYR A 65 -7.70 1.17 11.67
CA TYR A 65 -7.53 0.38 12.89
C TYR A 65 -6.24 0.77 13.59
N ASP A 66 -6.25 0.70 14.92
CA ASP A 66 -5.04 0.81 15.71
C ASP A 66 -4.19 -0.48 15.71
N GLU A 67 -3.05 -0.43 16.38
CA GLU A 67 -2.13 -1.57 16.54
C GLU A 67 -2.79 -2.83 17.13
N ARG A 68 -3.91 -2.67 17.84
CA ARG A 68 -4.67 -3.72 18.53
C ARG A 68 -5.93 -4.14 17.77
N TRP A 69 -6.06 -3.76 16.49
CA TRP A 69 -7.23 -4.05 15.67
C TRP A 69 -8.54 -3.39 16.14
N ASN A 70 -8.46 -2.37 17.01
CA ASN A 70 -9.64 -1.59 17.34
C ASN A 70 -9.88 -0.58 16.23
N ARG A 71 -11.08 -0.58 15.69
CA ARG A 71 -11.53 0.39 14.68
C ARG A 71 -11.57 1.77 15.33
N LYS A 72 -10.74 2.70 14.84
CA LYS A 72 -10.68 4.06 15.37
C LYS A 72 -11.42 5.08 14.51
N SER A 73 -11.43 4.90 13.20
CA SER A 73 -12.15 5.81 12.31
C SER A 73 -12.49 5.16 10.97
N PHE A 74 -13.45 5.76 10.27
CA PHE A 74 -13.74 5.49 8.87
C PHE A 74 -13.04 6.57 8.02
N ILE A 75 -12.33 6.17 6.98
CA ILE A 75 -11.74 7.09 6.00
C ILE A 75 -12.78 7.23 4.89
N MET A 76 -13.57 8.32 4.92
CA MET A 76 -14.41 8.68 3.79
C MET A 76 -13.52 9.04 2.60
N LYS A 77 -13.74 8.40 1.44
CA LYS A 77 -13.18 8.81 0.15
C LYS A 77 -13.80 10.15 -0.26
N GLY A 78 -13.19 11.23 0.20
CA GLY A 78 -13.66 12.60 -0.01
C GLY A 78 -13.28 13.39 1.22
N GLY A 79 -12.17 14.13 1.13
CA GLY A 79 -11.49 14.71 2.27
C GLY A 79 -12.40 15.52 3.17
N ASP A 80 -12.66 14.98 4.36
CA ASP A 80 -12.71 15.68 5.63
C ASP A 80 -12.68 14.59 6.73
N ILE A 81 -11.56 14.50 7.45
CA ILE A 81 -11.44 13.59 8.59
C ILE A 81 -12.20 14.27 9.74
N GLU A 82 -13.51 14.01 9.84
CA GLU A 82 -14.28 14.33 11.04
C GLU A 82 -13.70 13.50 12.20
N ARG A 83 -12.88 14.15 13.03
CA ARG A 83 -12.47 13.61 14.33
C ARG A 83 -13.70 13.59 15.22
N GLU A 84 -14.34 12.44 15.34
CA GLU A 84 -15.30 12.20 16.40
C GLU A 84 -14.54 12.14 17.74
N ALA A 85 -14.42 13.30 18.39
CA ALA A 85 -13.98 13.42 19.77
C ALA A 85 -15.17 13.09 20.68
N ARG A 86 -15.05 12.03 21.48
CA ARG A 86 -15.78 11.87 22.73
C ARG A 86 -14.82 12.07 23.89
#